data_AF-A0AB33INU3-F1
#
_entry.id   AF-A0AB33INU3-F1
#
_cell.length_a   1.000
_cell.length_b   1.000
_cell.length_c   1.000
_cell.angle_alpha   90.00
_cell.angle_beta   90.00
_cell.angle_gamma   90.00
#
_symmetry.space_group_name_H-M   'P 1'
#
loop_
_entity.id
_entity.type
_entity.pdbx_description
1 polymer ?
#
loop_
_entity_poly.entity_id
_entity_poly.type
_entity_poly.pdbx_seq_one_letter_code
_entity_poly.pdbx_strand_id
1 'polypeptide(L)'
;MKIGLFIPCYVDALYPEAGVATYKLLTHLGLDVTYPVKQTCCGQPMANAGFENMAKPLAMKFEDMFKAFDYVVAPSASCAAFVKTFYPRILKGEHECVTSTRIKDIVEFLHDIIQVKSLPSKFPHVVSVHNSCHGVRELGLSSPTERNIPPYNKIVDLLNLVEGITVKEPERSDECCGFGGMFAVEEPAVSTRMGRDKIARHMATGAEYITGPDSSCLMHMQGIAKREQKPIKFIHVAEILAAGL
;
A
#
# COMPACT_ATOMS: atom_id res chain seq x y z
N MET A 1 10.45 20.41 -2.10
CA MET A 1 9.80 19.55 -1.09
C MET A 1 10.73 18.37 -0.84
N LYS A 2 11.16 18.18 0.40
CA LYS A 2 12.05 17.09 0.80
C LYS A 2 11.23 15.89 1.23
N ILE A 3 11.40 14.77 0.54
CA ILE A 3 10.65 13.54 0.73
C ILE A 3 11.52 12.50 1.45
N GLY A 4 11.04 12.01 2.59
CA GLY A 4 11.58 10.83 3.23
C GLY A 4 10.94 9.59 2.61
N LEU A 5 11.70 8.81 1.85
CA LEU A 5 11.21 7.54 1.31
C LEU A 5 11.28 6.46 2.38
N PHE A 6 10.11 6.08 2.89
CA PHE A 6 9.96 4.97 3.82
C PHE A 6 9.67 3.68 3.03
N ILE A 7 10.61 2.74 3.04
CA ILE A 7 10.49 1.41 2.43
C ILE A 7 10.12 0.40 3.52
N PRO A 8 8.89 -0.14 3.50
CA PRO A 8 8.43 -1.14 4.45
C PRO A 8 9.19 -2.46 4.34
N CYS A 9 9.13 -3.28 5.39
CA CYS A 9 9.82 -4.57 5.46
C CYS A 9 9.48 -5.54 4.34
N TYR A 10 8.21 -5.64 3.93
CA TYR A 10 7.81 -6.51 2.81
C TYR A 10 8.34 -6.02 1.47
N VAL A 11 8.43 -4.70 1.29
CA VAL A 11 8.99 -4.11 0.07
C VAL A 11 10.50 -4.35 0.05
N ASP A 12 11.21 -4.04 1.13
CA ASP A 12 12.66 -4.23 1.22
C ASP A 12 13.09 -5.69 1.04
N ALA A 13 12.40 -6.63 1.69
CA ALA A 13 12.84 -8.02 1.74
C ALA A 13 12.31 -8.91 0.62
N LEU A 14 11.14 -8.60 0.03
CA LEU A 14 10.43 -9.51 -0.87
C LEU A 14 10.00 -8.89 -2.20
N TYR A 15 9.76 -7.57 -2.24
CA TYR A 15 9.26 -6.86 -3.43
C TYR A 15 9.99 -5.53 -3.64
N PRO A 16 11.34 -5.54 -3.76
CA PRO A 16 12.14 -4.31 -3.83
C PRO A 16 11.80 -3.44 -5.04
N GLU A 17 11.27 -4.04 -6.11
CA GLU A 17 10.82 -3.37 -7.33
C GLU A 17 9.76 -2.30 -7.02
N ALA A 18 8.87 -2.53 -6.05
CA ALA A 18 7.88 -1.52 -5.63
C ALA A 18 8.56 -0.30 -4.99
N GLY A 19 9.65 -0.49 -4.25
CA GLY A 19 10.45 0.59 -3.66
C GLY A 19 11.23 1.37 -4.71
N VAL A 20 11.87 0.67 -5.65
CA VAL A 20 12.60 1.26 -6.79
C VAL A 20 11.65 2.06 -7.69
N ALA A 21 10.49 1.50 -8.03
CA ALA A 21 9.48 2.18 -8.83
C ALA A 21 8.97 3.46 -8.14
N THR A 22 8.77 3.41 -6.83
CA THR A 22 8.38 4.59 -6.04
C THR A 22 9.46 5.66 -6.05
N TYR A 23 10.73 5.29 -5.88
CA TYR A 23 11.85 6.23 -5.99
C TYR A 23 11.92 6.86 -7.39
N LYS A 24 11.83 6.06 -8.46
CA LYS A 24 11.83 6.54 -9.84
C LYS A 24 10.69 7.52 -10.12
N LEU A 25 9.48 7.22 -9.65
CA LEU A 25 8.32 8.11 -9.80
C LEU A 25 8.55 9.46 -9.12
N LEU A 26 8.93 9.45 -7.85
CA LEU A 26 9.11 10.67 -7.07
C LEU A 26 10.25 11.53 -7.64
N THR A 27 11.37 10.91 -8.05
CA THR A 27 12.50 11.63 -8.66
C THR A 27 12.18 12.15 -10.05
N HIS A 28 11.45 11.40 -10.88
CA HIS A 28 10.97 11.85 -12.18
C HIS A 28 10.08 13.10 -12.07
N LEU A 29 9.28 13.19 -11.00
CA LEU A 29 8.46 14.37 -10.69
C LEU A 29 9.26 15.56 -10.13
N GLY A 30 10.60 15.47 -10.11
CA GLY A 30 11.49 16.55 -9.67
C GLY A 30 11.55 16.76 -8.15
N LEU A 31 11.13 15.76 -7.36
CA LEU A 31 11.15 15.84 -5.90
C LEU A 31 12.53 15.50 -5.33
N ASP A 32 12.90 16.13 -4.21
CA ASP A 32 14.13 15.83 -3.48
C ASP A 32 13.89 14.62 -2.55
N VAL A 33 14.23 13.42 -3.05
CA VAL A 33 13.94 12.15 -2.38
C VAL A 33 15.17 11.64 -1.65
N THR A 34 15.06 11.47 -0.34
CA THR A 34 16.07 10.81 0.48
C THR A 34 15.53 9.48 0.99
N TYR A 35 16.34 8.43 0.89
CA TYR A 35 16.11 7.15 1.57
C TYR A 35 16.98 7.08 2.83
N PRO A 36 16.41 7.19 4.06
CA PRO A 36 17.19 7.03 5.29
C PRO A 36 17.65 5.57 5.46
N VAL A 37 18.94 5.29 5.26
CA VAL A 37 19.49 3.92 5.26
C VAL A 37 19.38 3.16 6.59
N LYS A 38 19.10 3.86 7.70
CA LYS A 38 18.94 3.25 9.03
C LYS A 38 17.49 2.95 9.40
N GLN A 39 16.56 3.13 8.46
CA GLN A 39 15.14 2.85 8.68
C GLN A 39 14.88 1.37 9.00
N THR A 40 13.77 1.11 9.68
CA THR A 40 13.36 -0.21 10.16
C THR A 40 11.87 -0.42 9.93
N CYS A 41 11.31 -1.55 10.40
CA CYS A 41 9.87 -1.80 10.36
C CYS A 41 9.04 -0.70 11.04
N CYS A 42 7.81 -0.47 10.56
CA CYS A 42 6.84 0.42 11.18
C CYS A 42 6.34 -0.09 12.55
N GLY A 43 6.50 -1.38 12.86
CA GLY A 43 6.05 -1.99 14.12
C GLY A 43 4.62 -2.53 14.11
N GLN A 44 3.91 -2.42 12.98
CA GLN A 44 2.53 -2.89 12.85
C GLN A 44 2.34 -4.37 13.25
N PRO A 45 3.21 -5.34 12.87
CA PRO A 45 2.99 -6.74 13.22
C PRO A 45 2.94 -6.98 14.74
N MET A 46 3.79 -6.30 15.52
CA MET A 46 3.81 -6.43 16.98
C MET A 46 2.54 -5.85 17.60
N ALA A 47 2.10 -4.68 17.11
CA ALA A 47 0.88 -4.05 17.61
C ALA A 47 -0.37 -4.89 17.29
N ASN A 48 -0.45 -5.45 16.09
CA ASN A 48 -1.54 -6.35 15.69
C ASN A 48 -1.57 -7.64 16.50
N ALA A 49 -0.43 -8.08 17.05
CA ALA A 49 -0.32 -9.23 17.95
C ALA A 49 -0.66 -8.92 19.42
N GLY A 50 -1.13 -7.70 19.72
CA GLY A 50 -1.43 -7.26 21.09
C GLY A 50 -0.23 -6.73 21.87
N PHE A 51 0.97 -6.69 21.26
CA PHE A 51 2.20 -6.19 21.88
C PHE A 51 2.48 -4.74 21.47
N GLU A 52 1.47 -3.87 21.51
CA GLU A 52 1.59 -2.48 21.04
C GLU A 52 2.74 -1.70 21.70
N ASN A 53 2.99 -1.92 22.99
CA ASN A 53 4.11 -1.29 23.71
C ASN A 53 5.48 -1.65 23.13
N MET A 54 5.62 -2.80 22.44
CA MET A 54 6.85 -3.19 21.76
C MET A 54 7.09 -2.41 20.46
N ALA A 55 6.06 -1.76 19.89
CA ALA A 55 6.21 -0.89 18.73
C ALA A 55 6.77 0.50 19.10
N LYS A 56 6.74 0.89 20.38
CA LYS A 56 7.14 2.22 20.84
C LYS A 56 8.60 2.60 20.51
N PRO A 57 9.63 1.74 20.75
CA PRO A 57 11.00 2.07 20.34
C PRO A 57 11.13 2.26 18.81
N LEU A 58 10.36 1.52 18.02
CA LEU A 58 10.32 1.66 16.57
C LEU A 58 9.68 2.98 16.15
N ALA A 59 8.57 3.36 16.79
CA ALA A 59 7.89 4.64 16.55
C ALA A 59 8.78 5.84 16.89
N MET A 60 9.47 5.82 18.03
CA MET A 60 10.44 6.87 18.40
C MET A 60 11.57 6.98 17.37
N LYS A 61 12.13 5.84 16.96
CA LYS A 61 13.17 5.81 15.93
C LYS A 61 12.66 6.36 14.59
N PHE A 62 11.43 6.00 14.21
CA PHE A 62 10.79 6.51 13.00
C PHE A 62 10.64 8.03 13.04
N GLU A 63 10.11 8.59 14.14
CA GLU A 63 10.03 10.04 14.34
C GLU A 63 11.40 10.70 14.20
N ASP A 64 12.43 10.20 14.87
CA ASP A 64 13.77 10.78 14.80
C ASP A 64 14.37 10.79 13.39
N MET A 65 14.10 9.76 12.59
CA MET A 65 14.58 9.68 11.21
C MET A 65 13.77 10.56 10.27
N PHE A 66 12.46 10.68 10.47
CA PHE A 66 11.55 11.22 9.47
C PHE A 66 10.97 12.61 9.79
N LYS A 67 11.05 13.11 11.02
CA LYS A 67 10.47 14.41 11.45
C LYS A 67 11.03 15.64 10.73
N ALA A 68 12.19 15.52 10.08
CA ALA A 68 12.83 16.61 9.34
C ALA A 68 12.38 16.72 7.87
N PHE A 69 11.57 15.77 7.37
CA PHE A 69 11.05 15.79 6.01
C PHE A 69 9.71 16.52 5.92
N ASP A 70 9.42 17.11 4.76
CA ASP A 70 8.13 17.76 4.50
C ASP A 70 7.02 16.70 4.41
N TYR A 71 7.32 15.59 3.73
CA TYR A 71 6.47 14.41 3.64
C TYR A 71 7.29 13.13 3.79
N VAL A 72 6.64 12.11 4.32
CA VAL A 72 7.16 10.74 4.31
C VAL A 72 6.28 9.95 3.35
N VAL A 73 6.87 9.29 2.37
CA VAL A 73 6.11 8.54 1.36
C VAL A 73 6.46 7.07 1.46
N ALA A 74 5.44 6.21 1.48
CA ALA A 74 5.61 4.77 1.56
C ALA A 74 4.81 4.04 0.45
N PRO A 75 5.40 3.03 -0.22
CA PRO A 75 4.67 2.08 -1.05
C PRO A 75 3.99 0.99 -0.20
N SER A 76 3.20 1.42 0.78
CA SER A 76 2.36 0.55 1.59
C SER A 76 1.30 1.36 2.32
N ALA A 77 0.06 1.18 1.89
CA ALA A 77 -1.09 1.76 2.58
C ALA A 77 -1.21 1.23 4.03
N SER A 78 -0.90 -0.04 4.28
CA SER A 78 -0.95 -0.59 5.64
C SER A 78 0.06 0.04 6.60
N CYS A 79 1.32 0.20 6.16
CA CYS A 79 2.35 0.82 6.99
C CYS A 79 2.12 2.32 7.17
N ALA A 80 1.69 3.03 6.12
CA ALA A 80 1.34 4.44 6.20
C ALA A 80 0.15 4.67 7.16
N ALA A 81 -0.89 3.82 7.09
CA ALA A 81 -2.00 3.85 8.03
C ALA A 81 -1.55 3.61 9.47
N PHE A 82 -0.63 2.66 9.69
CA PHE A 82 -0.15 2.37 11.04
C PHE A 82 0.54 3.59 11.67
N VAL A 83 1.45 4.23 10.94
CA VAL A 83 2.13 5.45 11.40
C VAL A 83 1.13 6.59 11.63
N LYS A 84 0.20 6.80 10.69
CA LYS A 84 -0.80 7.88 10.75
C LYS A 84 -1.75 7.74 11.94
N THR A 85 -2.32 6.56 12.15
CA THR A 85 -3.40 6.33 13.12
C THR A 85 -2.88 5.93 14.50
N PHE A 86 -1.83 5.09 14.57
CA PHE A 86 -1.45 4.43 15.82
C PHE A 86 -0.27 5.07 16.54
N TYR A 87 0.70 5.67 15.84
CA TYR A 87 1.83 6.31 16.52
C TYR A 87 1.41 7.43 17.49
N PRO A 88 0.42 8.30 17.17
CA PRO A 88 -0.05 9.30 18.14
C PRO A 88 -0.57 8.68 19.44
N ARG A 89 -1.16 7.49 19.39
CA ARG A 89 -1.60 6.74 20.56
C ARG A 89 -0.42 6.12 21.31
N ILE A 90 0.47 5.44 20.59
CA ILE A 90 1.63 4.73 21.15
C ILE A 90 2.60 5.68 21.85
N LEU A 91 2.76 6.90 21.33
CA LEU A 91 3.70 7.91 21.84
C LEU A 91 3.03 8.93 22.77
N LYS A 92 1.74 8.76 23.08
CA LYS A 92 0.96 9.71 23.87
C LYS A 92 1.62 9.99 25.23
N GLY A 93 1.86 11.27 25.50
CA GLY A 93 2.44 11.73 26.77
C GLY A 93 3.97 11.72 26.80
N GLU A 94 4.64 11.25 25.75
CA GLU A 94 6.10 11.14 25.71
C GLU A 94 6.72 11.85 24.51
N HIS A 95 6.06 11.82 23.35
CA HIS A 95 6.58 12.43 22.14
C HIS A 95 5.44 12.96 21.25
N GLU A 96 5.64 14.15 20.69
CA GLU A 96 4.73 14.68 19.67
C GLU A 96 4.98 13.94 18.35
N CYS A 97 3.97 13.22 17.86
CA CYS A 97 4.09 12.41 16.66
C CYS A 97 3.86 13.26 15.40
N VAL A 98 4.88 14.01 14.99
CA VAL A 98 4.78 14.91 13.84
C VAL A 98 4.67 14.09 12.54
N THR A 99 5.36 12.94 12.44
CA THR A 99 5.35 12.15 11.20
C THR A 99 3.98 11.55 10.89
N SER A 100 3.10 11.35 11.88
CA SER A 100 1.72 10.89 11.65
C SER A 100 0.92 11.80 10.71
N THR A 101 1.23 13.09 10.69
CA THR A 101 0.56 14.07 9.81
C THR A 101 1.21 14.18 8.43
N ARG A 102 2.46 13.72 8.31
CA ARG A 102 3.31 13.86 7.11
C ARG A 102 3.44 12.57 6.30
N ILE A 103 3.17 11.42 6.92
CA ILE A 103 3.17 10.12 6.25
C ILE A 103 2.02 10.04 5.24
N LYS A 104 2.35 9.56 4.05
CA LYS A 104 1.43 9.32 2.96
C LYS A 104 1.77 8.00 2.30
N ASP A 105 0.73 7.24 1.96
CA ASP A 105 0.87 6.21 0.95
C ASP A 105 1.20 6.86 -0.41
N ILE A 106 1.91 6.15 -1.29
CA ILE A 106 2.29 6.67 -2.61
C ILE A 106 1.06 7.07 -3.46
N VAL A 107 -0.06 6.36 -3.39
CA VAL A 107 -1.29 6.72 -4.10
C VAL A 107 -1.88 8.00 -3.52
N GLU A 108 -2.01 8.10 -2.20
CA GLU A 108 -2.47 9.33 -1.52
C GLU A 108 -1.59 10.52 -1.90
N PHE A 109 -0.28 10.34 -1.89
CA PHE A 109 0.68 11.39 -2.18
C PHE A 109 0.58 11.89 -3.64
N LEU A 110 0.57 10.97 -4.61
CA LEU A 110 0.47 11.32 -6.02
C LEU A 110 -0.89 11.94 -6.37
N HIS A 111 -1.97 11.42 -5.79
CA HIS A 111 -3.34 11.84 -6.10
C HIS A 111 -3.70 13.17 -5.40
N ASP A 112 -3.48 13.28 -4.09
CA ASP A 112 -4.00 14.40 -3.29
C ASP A 112 -2.99 15.55 -3.16
N ILE A 113 -1.70 15.25 -3.02
CA ILE A 113 -0.65 16.24 -2.73
C ILE A 113 -0.03 16.77 -4.03
N ILE A 114 0.48 15.86 -4.86
CA ILE A 114 1.12 16.25 -6.14
C ILE A 114 0.07 16.50 -7.22
N GLN A 115 -1.07 15.81 -7.16
CA GLN A 115 -2.17 15.91 -8.12
C GLN A 115 -1.70 15.69 -9.56
N VAL A 116 -0.90 14.63 -9.78
CA VAL A 116 -0.33 14.29 -11.09
C VAL A 116 -1.43 14.21 -12.16
N LYS A 117 -1.15 14.78 -13.34
CA LYS A 117 -2.09 14.83 -14.47
C LYS A 117 -1.69 13.94 -15.64
N SER A 118 -0.43 13.54 -15.68
CA SER A 118 0.11 12.62 -16.68
C SER A 118 1.32 11.90 -16.09
N LEU A 119 1.56 10.68 -16.58
CA LEU A 119 2.75 9.90 -16.30
C LEU A 119 3.23 9.32 -17.63
N PRO A 120 4.54 9.24 -17.88
CA PRO A 120 5.08 8.62 -19.09
C PRO A 120 5.06 7.09 -18.96
N SER A 121 3.91 6.51 -18.59
CA SER A 121 3.77 5.07 -18.35
C SER A 121 2.85 4.44 -19.38
N LYS A 122 3.22 3.23 -19.80
CA LYS A 122 2.47 2.38 -20.72
C LYS A 122 2.39 0.96 -20.16
N PHE A 123 1.18 0.44 -20.04
CA PHE A 123 0.94 -0.91 -19.49
C PHE A 123 -0.27 -1.55 -20.18
N PRO A 124 -0.09 -2.14 -21.38
CA PRO A 124 -1.19 -2.60 -22.24
C PRO A 124 -1.79 -3.94 -21.78
N HIS A 125 -2.34 -3.96 -20.57
CA HIS A 125 -2.90 -5.14 -19.91
C HIS A 125 -4.25 -4.84 -19.25
N VAL A 126 -5.04 -5.91 -19.02
CA VAL A 126 -6.24 -5.83 -18.18
C VAL A 126 -5.84 -6.03 -16.72
N VAL A 127 -6.12 -5.04 -15.87
CA VAL A 127 -5.69 -5.00 -14.47
C VAL A 127 -6.88 -4.87 -13.54
N SER A 128 -6.97 -5.75 -12.54
CA SER A 128 -7.98 -5.68 -11.48
C SER A 128 -7.41 -5.02 -10.23
N VAL A 129 -8.11 -4.02 -9.70
CA VAL A 129 -7.67 -3.26 -8.53
C VAL A 129 -8.10 -3.92 -7.23
N HIS A 130 -7.12 -4.20 -6.36
CA HIS A 130 -7.30 -4.63 -4.98
C HIS A 130 -7.21 -3.44 -4.03
N ASN A 131 -8.36 -3.02 -3.50
CA ASN A 131 -8.42 -2.00 -2.46
C ASN A 131 -8.10 -2.64 -1.10
N SER A 132 -6.92 -2.35 -0.53
CA SER A 132 -6.53 -2.90 0.77
C SER A 132 -7.38 -2.30 1.89
N CYS A 133 -7.68 -3.08 2.93
CA CYS A 133 -8.59 -2.64 3.99
C CYS A 133 -8.09 -1.39 4.73
N HIS A 134 -6.77 -1.26 4.96
CA HIS A 134 -6.17 -0.04 5.53
C HIS A 134 -6.23 1.13 4.53
N GLY A 135 -6.02 0.87 3.24
CA GLY A 135 -6.21 1.86 2.18
C GLY A 135 -7.62 2.44 2.19
N VAL A 136 -8.65 1.59 2.24
CA VAL A 136 -10.06 2.02 2.23
C VAL A 136 -10.45 2.71 3.54
N ARG A 137 -10.21 2.07 4.69
CA ARG A 137 -10.84 2.44 5.97
C ARG A 137 -10.01 3.40 6.83
N GLU A 138 -8.68 3.39 6.68
CA GLU A 138 -7.78 4.26 7.46
C GLU A 138 -7.26 5.44 6.62
N LEU A 139 -6.91 5.20 5.35
CA LEU A 139 -6.32 6.23 4.48
C LEU A 139 -7.33 6.92 3.55
N GLY A 140 -8.49 6.31 3.29
CA GLY A 140 -9.47 6.85 2.35
C GLY A 140 -8.93 6.89 0.91
N LEU A 141 -8.31 5.80 0.46
CA LEU A 141 -7.87 5.63 -0.93
C LEU A 141 -9.04 5.32 -1.87
N SER A 142 -10.11 4.74 -1.34
CA SER A 142 -11.37 4.53 -2.07
C SER A 142 -12.55 4.62 -1.11
N SER A 143 -13.76 4.80 -1.65
CA SER A 143 -15.00 4.81 -0.87
C SER A 143 -15.29 3.42 -0.28
N PRO A 144 -15.48 3.27 1.05
CA PRO A 144 -15.95 2.03 1.67
C PRO A 144 -17.41 1.74 1.29
N THR A 145 -17.72 0.49 0.95
CA THR A 145 -19.06 0.10 0.49
C THR A 145 -20.11 0.13 1.60
N GLU A 146 -19.68 0.06 2.87
CA GLU A 146 -20.57 0.20 4.03
C GLU A 146 -21.02 1.64 4.32
N ARG A 147 -20.52 2.65 3.59
CA ARG A 147 -20.89 4.06 3.79
C ARG A 147 -21.74 4.59 2.64
N ASN A 148 -22.78 5.36 2.97
CA ASN A 148 -23.59 6.07 1.99
C ASN A 148 -22.91 7.39 1.57
N ILE A 149 -21.88 7.27 0.74
CA ILE A 149 -21.13 8.39 0.15
C ILE A 149 -20.93 8.16 -1.35
N PRO A 150 -20.68 9.22 -2.15
CA PRO A 150 -20.34 9.04 -3.56
C PRO A 150 -19.12 8.13 -3.75
N PRO A 151 -19.14 7.21 -4.74
CA PRO A 151 -18.02 6.32 -4.98
C PRO A 151 -16.81 7.09 -5.53
N TYR A 152 -15.62 6.73 -5.05
CA TYR A 152 -14.35 7.23 -5.58
C TYR A 152 -13.25 6.18 -5.39
N ASN A 153 -12.21 6.21 -6.22
CA ASN A 153 -11.05 5.34 -6.07
C ASN A 153 -9.78 5.99 -6.65
N LYS A 154 -8.92 6.49 -5.75
CA LYS A 154 -7.69 7.21 -6.11
C LYS A 154 -6.70 6.32 -6.87
N ILE A 155 -6.73 5.01 -6.63
CA ILE A 155 -5.88 4.04 -7.34
C ILE A 155 -6.34 3.97 -8.80
N VAL A 156 -7.65 3.86 -9.03
CA VAL A 156 -8.24 3.84 -10.38
C VAL A 156 -7.98 5.15 -11.10
N ASP A 157 -8.13 6.29 -10.42
CA ASP A 157 -7.87 7.61 -10.99
C ASP A 157 -6.42 7.73 -11.51
N LEU A 158 -5.43 7.29 -10.72
CA LEU A 158 -4.02 7.27 -11.16
C LEU A 158 -3.76 6.25 -12.27
N LEU A 159 -4.33 5.04 -12.19
CA LEU A 159 -4.15 4.02 -13.21
C LEU A 159 -4.73 4.46 -14.56
N ASN A 160 -5.83 5.23 -14.58
CA ASN A 160 -6.40 5.77 -15.81
C ASN A 160 -5.49 6.77 -16.54
N LEU A 161 -4.39 7.23 -15.91
CA LEU A 161 -3.35 8.03 -16.57
C LEU A 161 -2.35 7.19 -17.37
N VAL A 162 -2.36 5.86 -17.22
CA VAL A 162 -1.40 4.95 -17.86
C VAL A 162 -1.86 4.57 -19.26
N GLU A 163 -0.98 4.70 -20.26
CA GLU A 163 -1.34 4.38 -21.64
C GLU A 163 -1.59 2.87 -21.82
N GLY A 164 -2.71 2.53 -22.46
CA GLY A 164 -3.04 1.16 -22.88
C GLY A 164 -3.61 0.26 -21.79
N ILE A 165 -3.67 0.69 -20.53
CA ILE A 165 -4.23 -0.13 -19.44
C ILE A 165 -5.75 -0.23 -19.57
N THR A 166 -6.30 -1.39 -19.20
CA THR A 166 -7.74 -1.55 -18.96
C THR A 166 -7.95 -1.83 -17.48
N VAL A 167 -8.48 -0.86 -16.74
CA VAL A 167 -8.73 -0.98 -15.30
C VAL A 167 -10.09 -1.64 -15.06
N LYS A 168 -10.12 -2.63 -14.16
CA LYS A 168 -11.31 -3.33 -13.70
C LYS A 168 -11.35 -3.36 -12.17
N GLU A 169 -12.55 -3.46 -11.61
CA GLU A 169 -12.75 -3.71 -10.19
C GLU A 169 -13.49 -5.05 -10.03
N PRO A 170 -13.08 -5.90 -9.08
CA PRO A 170 -13.78 -7.16 -8.82
C PRO A 170 -15.14 -6.90 -8.18
N GLU A 171 -16.03 -7.89 -8.26
CA GLU A 171 -17.19 -7.95 -7.35
C GLU A 171 -16.69 -7.87 -5.89
N ARG A 172 -17.40 -7.10 -5.04
CA ARG A 172 -16.98 -6.79 -3.65
C ARG A 172 -15.60 -6.12 -3.61
N SER A 173 -15.54 -4.91 -4.14
CA SER A 173 -14.30 -4.15 -4.38
C SER A 173 -13.46 -3.91 -3.13
N ASP A 174 -14.06 -3.80 -1.94
CA ASP A 174 -13.39 -3.49 -0.67
C ASP A 174 -13.42 -4.63 0.37
N GLU A 175 -13.74 -5.87 -0.06
CA GLU A 175 -13.62 -7.08 0.77
C GLU A 175 -12.14 -7.44 1.00
N CYS A 176 -11.81 -7.83 2.24
CA CYS A 176 -10.45 -8.17 2.68
C CYS A 176 -9.87 -9.38 1.93
N CYS A 177 -8.56 -9.36 1.65
CA CYS A 177 -7.85 -10.49 1.04
C CYS A 177 -7.63 -11.68 1.98
N GLY A 178 -7.79 -11.51 3.30
CA GLY A 178 -7.53 -12.55 4.29
C GLY A 178 -6.11 -12.57 4.88
N PHE A 179 -5.22 -11.63 4.52
CA PHE A 179 -3.86 -11.61 5.05
C PHE A 179 -3.82 -11.26 6.55
N GLY A 180 -4.20 -10.04 6.95
CA GLY A 180 -4.31 -9.62 8.35
C GLY A 180 -3.05 -9.77 9.22
N GLY A 181 -1.86 -10.07 8.65
CA GLY A 181 -0.64 -10.32 9.42
C GLY A 181 -0.74 -11.61 10.24
N MET A 182 -0.81 -11.49 11.57
CA MET A 182 -0.94 -12.64 12.48
C MET A 182 -2.19 -13.49 12.20
N PHE A 183 -3.28 -12.86 11.75
CA PHE A 183 -4.51 -13.57 11.39
C PHE A 183 -4.27 -14.70 10.37
N ALA A 184 -3.47 -14.48 9.32
CA ALA A 184 -3.18 -15.54 8.34
C ALA A 184 -2.35 -16.69 8.92
N VAL A 185 -1.63 -16.45 10.00
CA VAL A 185 -0.81 -17.46 10.70
C VAL A 185 -1.66 -18.25 11.70
N GLU A 186 -2.51 -17.55 12.46
CA GLU A 186 -3.34 -18.15 13.52
C GLU A 186 -4.59 -18.82 12.96
N GLU A 187 -5.20 -18.25 11.91
CA GLU A 187 -6.43 -18.72 11.27
C GLU A 187 -6.23 -19.09 9.79
N PRO A 188 -5.28 -20.00 9.46
CA PRO A 188 -4.86 -20.24 8.09
C PRO A 188 -5.98 -20.78 7.20
N ALA A 189 -6.91 -21.55 7.75
CA ALA A 189 -8.05 -22.09 7.01
C ALA A 189 -9.01 -20.99 6.55
N VAL A 190 -9.34 -20.05 7.44
CA VAL A 190 -10.23 -18.92 7.15
C VAL A 190 -9.53 -17.95 6.21
N SER A 191 -8.29 -17.58 6.52
CA SER A 191 -7.44 -16.73 5.68
C SER A 191 -7.35 -17.25 4.24
N THR A 192 -7.06 -18.54 4.08
CA THR A 192 -6.98 -19.17 2.74
C THR A 192 -8.33 -19.16 2.03
N ARG A 193 -9.45 -19.41 2.74
CA ARG A 193 -10.79 -19.38 2.15
C ARG A 193 -11.12 -17.98 1.60
N MET A 194 -10.81 -16.93 2.37
CA MET A 194 -11.00 -15.53 1.97
C MET A 194 -10.14 -15.18 0.74
N GLY A 195 -8.86 -15.54 0.76
CA GLY A 195 -7.96 -15.28 -0.36
C GLY A 195 -8.40 -15.97 -1.65
N ARG A 196 -8.88 -17.22 -1.57
CA ARG A 196 -9.47 -17.95 -2.72
C ARG A 196 -10.66 -17.22 -3.33
N ASP A 197 -11.60 -16.78 -2.49
CA ASP A 197 -12.77 -16.02 -2.94
C ASP A 197 -12.37 -14.70 -3.59
N LYS A 198 -11.41 -13.98 -2.99
CA LYS A 198 -10.94 -12.72 -3.54
C LYS A 198 -10.26 -12.92 -4.91
N ILE A 199 -9.38 -13.92 -5.04
CA ILE A 199 -8.72 -14.26 -6.32
C ILE A 199 -9.74 -14.64 -7.38
N ALA A 200 -10.74 -15.47 -7.04
CA ALA A 200 -11.78 -15.86 -7.98
C ALA A 200 -12.55 -14.66 -8.55
N ARG A 201 -12.88 -13.67 -7.70
CA ARG A 201 -13.55 -12.43 -8.15
C ARG A 201 -12.66 -11.56 -9.02
N HIS A 202 -11.37 -11.45 -8.71
CA HIS A 202 -10.42 -10.75 -9.58
C HIS A 202 -10.30 -11.45 -10.95
N MET A 203 -10.18 -12.78 -10.98
CA MET A 203 -10.12 -13.53 -12.25
C MET A 203 -11.41 -13.40 -13.06
N ALA A 204 -12.58 -13.33 -12.42
CA ALA A 204 -13.86 -13.14 -13.09
C ALA A 204 -13.96 -11.81 -13.86
N THR A 205 -13.11 -10.82 -13.56
CA THR A 205 -13.02 -9.56 -14.33
C THR A 205 -12.33 -9.71 -15.68
N GLY A 206 -11.69 -10.87 -15.94
CA GLY A 206 -10.83 -11.10 -17.11
C GLY A 206 -9.43 -10.48 -16.99
N ALA A 207 -9.03 -10.06 -15.78
CA ALA A 207 -7.74 -9.44 -15.56
C ALA A 207 -6.56 -10.41 -15.67
N GLU A 208 -5.49 -9.91 -16.27
CA GLU A 208 -4.18 -10.58 -16.33
C GLU A 208 -3.37 -10.32 -15.05
N TYR A 209 -3.55 -9.14 -14.44
CA TYR A 209 -2.87 -8.70 -13.24
C TYR A 209 -3.85 -8.26 -12.14
N ILE A 210 -3.52 -8.57 -10.89
CA ILE A 210 -4.06 -7.89 -9.71
C ILE A 210 -3.04 -6.85 -9.25
N THR A 211 -3.50 -5.62 -9.02
CA THR A 211 -2.67 -4.54 -8.49
C THR A 211 -3.26 -3.93 -7.23
N GLY A 212 -2.43 -3.26 -6.43
CA GLY A 212 -2.84 -2.55 -5.23
C GLY A 212 -1.67 -1.84 -4.55
N PRO A 213 -1.93 -1.06 -3.50
CA PRO A 213 -0.94 -0.25 -2.78
C PRO A 213 -0.30 -1.00 -1.60
N ASP A 214 -0.53 -2.30 -1.44
CA ASP A 214 0.03 -3.10 -0.34
C ASP A 214 0.61 -4.42 -0.85
N SER A 215 1.95 -4.51 -0.84
CA SER A 215 2.66 -5.73 -1.23
C SER A 215 2.30 -6.93 -0.36
N SER A 216 1.91 -6.73 0.91
CA SER A 216 1.52 -7.80 1.81
C SER A 216 0.19 -8.48 1.39
N CYS A 217 -0.80 -7.70 0.96
CA CYS A 217 -2.04 -8.21 0.39
C CYS A 217 -1.79 -8.95 -0.93
N LEU A 218 -0.96 -8.37 -1.80
CA LEU A 218 -0.58 -8.98 -3.08
C LEU A 218 0.18 -10.29 -2.86
N MET A 219 1.14 -10.33 -1.95
CA MET A 219 1.90 -11.52 -1.58
C MET A 219 0.99 -12.65 -1.10
N HIS A 220 0.04 -12.35 -0.22
CA HIS A 220 -0.88 -13.34 0.32
C HIS A 220 -1.69 -14.01 -0.79
N MET A 221 -2.31 -13.20 -1.65
CA MET A 221 -3.09 -13.71 -2.79
C MET A 221 -2.18 -14.42 -3.82
N GLN A 222 -0.97 -13.90 -4.06
CA GLN A 222 0.01 -14.52 -4.95
C GLN A 222 0.43 -15.91 -4.46
N GLY A 223 0.65 -16.09 -3.16
CA GLY A 223 0.98 -17.39 -2.57
C GLY A 223 -0.12 -18.43 -2.77
N ILE A 224 -1.38 -18.03 -2.58
CA ILE A 224 -2.55 -18.89 -2.82
C ILE A 224 -2.68 -19.23 -4.31
N ALA A 225 -2.64 -18.21 -5.18
CA ALA A 225 -2.74 -18.36 -6.63
C ALA A 225 -1.65 -19.31 -7.16
N LYS A 226 -0.41 -19.15 -6.71
CA LYS A 226 0.73 -20.00 -7.10
C LYS A 226 0.53 -21.45 -6.68
N ARG A 227 0.11 -21.70 -5.44
CA ARG A 227 -0.16 -23.05 -4.93
C ARG A 227 -1.26 -23.75 -5.73
N GLU A 228 -2.24 -22.99 -6.20
CA GLU A 228 -3.37 -23.50 -6.99
C GLU A 228 -3.19 -23.37 -8.50
N GLN A 229 -1.98 -23.04 -8.94
CA GLN A 229 -1.60 -22.93 -10.36
C GLN A 229 -2.54 -21.99 -11.15
N LYS A 230 -3.01 -20.91 -10.51
CA LYS A 230 -3.80 -19.88 -11.18
C LYS A 230 -2.89 -19.00 -12.06
N PRO A 231 -3.34 -18.60 -13.27
CA PRO A 231 -2.50 -17.86 -14.22
C PRO A 231 -2.37 -16.36 -13.92
N ILE A 232 -3.17 -15.83 -13.00
CA ILE A 232 -3.22 -14.39 -12.69
C ILE A 232 -1.92 -13.91 -12.03
N LYS A 233 -1.42 -12.75 -12.46
CA LYS A 233 -0.17 -12.15 -11.98
C LYS A 233 -0.45 -11.05 -10.95
N PHE A 234 0.57 -10.65 -10.22
CA PHE A 234 0.48 -9.64 -9.16
C PHE A 234 1.58 -8.61 -9.36
N ILE A 235 1.25 -7.33 -9.23
CA ILE A 235 2.18 -6.22 -9.44
C ILE A 235 1.76 -5.03 -8.58
N HIS A 236 2.71 -4.37 -7.91
CA HIS A 236 2.40 -3.22 -7.08
C HIS A 236 1.99 -2.02 -7.96
N VAL A 237 1.06 -1.19 -7.48
CA VAL A 237 0.55 -0.04 -8.26
C VAL A 237 1.68 0.90 -8.70
N ALA A 238 2.67 1.14 -7.83
CA ALA A 238 3.82 1.97 -8.15
C ALA A 238 4.62 1.45 -9.35
N GLU A 239 4.74 0.12 -9.53
CA GLU A 239 5.46 -0.47 -10.65
C GLU A 239 4.72 -0.21 -11.97
N ILE A 240 3.38 -0.31 -11.98
CA ILE A 240 2.58 0.05 -13.16
C ILE A 240 2.72 1.54 -13.46
N LEU A 241 2.60 2.40 -12.45
CA LEU A 241 2.71 3.86 -12.64
C LEU A 241 4.12 4.25 -13.14
N ALA A 242 5.14 3.46 -12.83
CA ALA A 242 6.53 3.69 -13.24
C ALA A 242 6.96 2.93 -14.52
N ALA A 243 6.09 2.19 -15.19
CA ALA A 243 6.49 1.22 -16.22
C ALA A 243 7.24 1.81 -17.44
N GLY A 244 7.18 3.13 -17.66
CA GLY A 244 7.97 3.82 -18.69
C GLY A 244 9.16 4.64 -18.17
N LEU A 245 9.58 4.42 -16.91
CA LEU A 245 10.70 5.09 -16.23
C LEU A 245 11.91 4.16 -15.98
#